data_AF-A0A9D7CFT4-F1
#
_entry.id   AF-A0A9D7CFT4-F1
#
_cell.length_a   1.000
_cell.length_b   1.000
_cell.length_c   1.000
_cell.angle_alpha   90.00
_cell.angle_beta   90.00
_cell.angle_gamma   90.00
#
_symmetry.space_group_name_H-M   'P 1'
#
loop_
_entity.id
_entity.type
_entity.pdbx_description
1 polymer ?
#
loop_
_entity_poly.entity_id
_entity_poly.type
_entity_poly.pdbx_seq_one_letter_code
_entity_poly.pdbx_strand_id
1 'polypeptide(L)'
;MYHPPHDTHRPAEPAYHGASFVARLRSRGLPILGAMVLGGGSLLALRQADAAFGPPAVAPPPPPAPFARLASSAMGRSRGVQMRFALPGERVQFPIELRAAPSSVSFEWIPLGEMMPLDTARIVAGTLNAPGRPGFYRLAVVNAGGRTIIDSLTLAVMVPFSDKVGGAVNGYQIGYYQGERWGAERDRPRGFLEIAALHADLQLSAHMRVGDFITHDEQTRWPRYAAVDTRLLDKLELIFDEIASWHGGKARAKVDVDVHSGFRTPLYNRRVPRAAGDSRHQYGDAADVAVDANRDGRVDARDLRLIELAVEIVEKKYPDLVGGLGIYTQGASAYAHVDARGKRARWRS
;
A
#
# COMPACT_ATOMS: atom_id res chain seq x y z
N MET A 1 64.31 12.62 15.47
CA MET A 1 64.36 11.14 15.47
C MET A 1 63.14 10.69 14.66
N TYR A 2 63.15 10.77 13.33
CA TYR A 2 63.84 9.96 12.31
C TYR A 2 63.28 8.53 12.18
N HIS A 3 62.29 8.45 11.29
CA HIS A 3 61.94 7.42 10.28
C HIS A 3 61.19 6.11 10.61
N PRO A 4 60.33 5.67 9.64
CA PRO A 4 59.34 4.58 9.72
C PRO A 4 59.91 3.26 9.11
N PRO A 5 59.14 2.22 8.69
CA PRO A 5 58.40 2.30 7.40
C PRO A 5 57.27 1.25 7.07
N HIS A 6 56.68 1.42 5.86
CA HIS A 6 56.18 0.45 4.85
C HIS A 6 54.99 -0.49 5.14
N ASP A 7 54.16 -0.95 4.19
CA ASP A 7 53.70 -0.50 2.85
C ASP A 7 52.70 -1.57 2.33
N THR A 8 51.85 -1.18 1.38
CA THR A 8 51.20 -1.97 0.30
C THR A 8 50.49 -3.32 0.57
N HIS A 9 49.19 -3.38 0.22
CA HIS A 9 48.71 -4.20 -0.92
C HIS A 9 47.21 -3.99 -1.25
N ARG A 10 46.94 -3.38 -2.43
CA ARG A 10 45.80 -3.65 -3.32
C ARG A 10 46.31 -4.56 -4.44
N PRO A 11 45.50 -5.48 -4.99
CA PRO A 11 44.88 -5.31 -6.34
C PRO A 11 43.51 -6.04 -6.43
N ALA A 12 42.68 -6.07 -7.49
CA ALA A 12 42.52 -5.39 -8.78
C ALA A 12 41.09 -5.76 -9.30
N GLU A 13 40.52 -4.89 -10.14
CA GLU A 13 39.36 -5.20 -11.00
C GLU A 13 39.73 -6.18 -12.12
N PRO A 14 38.78 -6.94 -12.69
CA PRO A 14 38.90 -7.46 -14.03
C PRO A 14 38.02 -6.71 -15.04
N ALA A 15 38.70 -6.18 -16.06
CA ALA A 15 38.12 -5.78 -17.34
C ALA A 15 37.68 -7.00 -18.15
N TYR A 16 36.49 -6.94 -18.77
CA TYR A 16 36.06 -7.91 -19.79
C TYR A 16 36.29 -7.32 -21.18
N HIS A 17 37.33 -7.80 -21.86
CA HIS A 17 37.50 -7.71 -23.31
C HIS A 17 36.92 -8.96 -23.99
N GLY A 18 36.25 -8.75 -25.12
CA GLY A 18 35.71 -9.83 -25.94
C GLY A 18 36.76 -10.63 -26.70
N ALA A 19 36.38 -11.85 -27.08
CA ALA A 19 37.00 -12.58 -28.18
C ALA A 19 35.94 -13.44 -28.87
N SER A 20 35.82 -13.20 -30.16
CA SER A 20 35.08 -13.94 -31.17
C SER A 20 35.70 -15.32 -31.40
N PHE A 21 34.88 -16.36 -31.52
CA PHE A 21 35.31 -17.67 -31.99
C PHE A 21 34.53 -18.07 -33.24
N VAL A 22 35.23 -18.05 -34.37
CA VAL A 22 34.79 -18.57 -35.66
C VAL A 22 35.13 -20.05 -35.70
N ALA A 23 34.13 -20.92 -35.68
CA ALA A 23 34.31 -22.35 -35.93
C ALA A 23 33.95 -22.66 -37.39
N ARG A 24 34.97 -22.99 -38.18
CA ARG A 24 34.85 -23.56 -39.54
C ARG A 24 34.38 -25.00 -39.40
N LEU A 25 33.28 -25.38 -40.06
CA LEU A 25 33.01 -26.79 -40.36
C LEU A 25 33.22 -27.05 -41.85
N ARG A 26 34.06 -28.05 -42.11
CA ARG A 26 34.50 -28.51 -43.43
C ARG A 26 33.36 -29.24 -44.15
N SER A 27 33.26 -28.93 -45.43
CA SER A 27 32.48 -29.64 -46.43
C SER A 27 32.98 -31.07 -46.66
N ARG A 28 32.05 -32.02 -46.73
CA ARG A 28 32.22 -33.30 -47.44
C ARG A 28 31.01 -33.46 -48.35
N GLY A 29 31.24 -33.35 -49.66
CA GLY A 29 30.26 -33.67 -50.68
C GLY A 29 30.26 -35.17 -50.98
N LEU A 30 29.09 -35.71 -51.35
CA LEU A 30 28.90 -36.88 -52.21
C LEU A 30 27.53 -36.75 -52.89
N PRO A 31 27.31 -37.42 -54.03
CA PRO A 31 26.72 -36.81 -55.23
C PRO A 31 25.21 -36.97 -55.37
N ILE A 32 24.69 -36.09 -56.21
CA ILE A 32 23.36 -36.07 -56.81
C ILE A 32 23.21 -37.27 -57.74
N LEU A 33 22.12 -38.03 -57.59
CA LEU A 33 21.58 -38.87 -58.65
C LEU A 33 20.09 -38.54 -58.77
N GLY A 34 19.71 -38.12 -59.97
CA GLY A 34 18.49 -37.40 -60.24
C GLY A 34 17.24 -38.27 -60.32
N ALA A 35 16.12 -37.59 -60.13
CA ALA A 35 14.85 -37.95 -60.74
C ALA A 35 14.18 -36.65 -61.20
N MET A 36 14.36 -36.31 -62.48
CA MET A 36 13.43 -35.43 -63.17
C MET A 36 12.17 -36.24 -63.44
N VAL A 37 11.07 -35.90 -62.76
CA VAL A 37 9.73 -36.24 -63.23
C VAL A 37 8.90 -34.96 -63.28
N LEU A 38 8.36 -34.76 -64.48
CA LEU A 38 7.43 -33.74 -64.95
C LEU A 38 6.40 -33.29 -63.90
N GLY A 39 6.31 -31.97 -63.72
CA GLY A 39 5.27 -31.31 -62.92
C GLY A 39 4.94 -29.92 -63.45
N GLY A 40 4.87 -29.77 -64.78
CA GLY A 40 4.35 -28.58 -65.44
C GLY A 40 2.83 -28.49 -65.22
N GLY A 41 2.43 -28.05 -64.02
CA GLY A 41 1.03 -27.86 -63.68
C GLY A 41 0.84 -27.82 -62.18
N SER A 42 0.99 -26.64 -61.57
CA SER A 42 0.31 -26.30 -60.30
C SER A 42 0.54 -24.86 -59.80
N LEU A 43 1.06 -23.92 -60.61
CA LEU A 43 0.92 -22.49 -60.26
C LEU A 43 -0.56 -22.04 -60.33
N LEU A 44 -1.38 -22.71 -61.15
CA LEU A 44 -2.84 -22.57 -61.15
C LEU A 44 -3.54 -23.31 -60.00
N ALA A 45 -2.97 -24.42 -59.50
CA ALA A 45 -3.53 -25.15 -58.35
C ALA A 45 -3.28 -24.41 -57.03
N LEU A 46 -2.14 -23.74 -56.89
CA LEU A 46 -1.86 -22.87 -55.74
C LEU A 46 -2.73 -21.59 -55.75
N ARG A 47 -3.03 -21.02 -56.92
CA ARG A 47 -3.98 -19.89 -57.02
C ARG A 47 -5.45 -20.28 -56.85
N GLN A 48 -5.82 -21.53 -57.14
CA GLN A 48 -7.18 -22.03 -56.87
C GLN A 48 -7.38 -22.45 -55.41
N ALA A 49 -6.31 -22.83 -54.69
CA ALA A 49 -6.38 -23.09 -53.25
C ALA A 49 -6.67 -21.80 -52.45
N ASP A 50 -6.14 -20.65 -52.86
CA ASP A 50 -6.46 -19.35 -52.26
C ASP A 50 -7.89 -18.87 -52.55
N ALA A 51 -8.58 -19.46 -53.54
CA ALA A 51 -9.97 -19.13 -53.89
C ALA A 51 -11.00 -20.10 -53.26
N ALA A 52 -10.56 -21.21 -52.67
CA ALA A 52 -11.42 -22.21 -52.03
C ALA A 52 -11.70 -21.90 -50.55
N PHE A 53 -10.87 -21.07 -49.92
CA PHE A 53 -11.14 -20.47 -48.63
C PHE A 53 -11.61 -19.04 -48.90
N GLY A 54 -12.85 -18.71 -48.55
CA GLY A 54 -13.34 -17.33 -48.61
C GLY A 54 -12.39 -16.37 -47.91
N PRO A 55 -12.57 -15.04 -48.07
CA PRO A 55 -11.68 -14.06 -47.42
C PRO A 55 -11.48 -14.45 -45.95
N PRO A 56 -10.25 -14.43 -45.42
CA PRO A 56 -9.97 -14.87 -44.07
C PRO A 56 -10.99 -14.22 -43.14
N ALA A 57 -11.72 -15.04 -42.38
CA ALA A 57 -12.76 -14.55 -41.50
C ALA A 57 -12.16 -13.41 -40.67
N VAL A 58 -12.72 -12.20 -40.85
CA VAL A 58 -12.25 -11.02 -40.13
C VAL A 58 -12.37 -11.38 -38.66
N ALA A 59 -11.22 -11.45 -37.97
CA ALA A 59 -11.20 -11.76 -36.55
C ALA A 59 -12.20 -10.81 -35.86
N PRO A 60 -13.09 -11.32 -34.99
CA PRO A 60 -14.03 -10.45 -34.30
C PRO A 60 -13.24 -9.34 -33.61
N PRO A 61 -13.76 -8.09 -33.62
CA PRO A 61 -13.08 -7.00 -32.95
C PRO A 61 -12.80 -7.38 -31.49
N PRO A 62 -11.64 -7.00 -30.93
CA PRO A 62 -11.34 -7.31 -29.53
C PRO A 62 -12.48 -6.79 -28.65
N PRO A 63 -12.80 -7.49 -27.54
CA PRO A 63 -13.81 -7.01 -26.62
C PRO A 63 -13.43 -5.62 -26.09
N PRO A 64 -14.36 -4.83 -25.54
CA PRO A 64 -13.98 -3.65 -24.79
C PRO A 64 -13.21 -4.04 -23.52
N ALA A 65 -12.45 -3.09 -22.95
CA ALA A 65 -11.87 -3.23 -21.63
C ALA A 65 -12.94 -3.60 -20.59
N PRO A 66 -12.60 -4.42 -19.58
CA PRO A 66 -13.60 -4.95 -18.67
C PRO A 66 -14.14 -3.83 -17.78
N PHE A 67 -15.46 -3.73 -17.65
CA PHE A 67 -16.03 -2.81 -16.66
C PHE A 67 -15.82 -3.39 -15.26
N ALA A 68 -15.06 -2.67 -14.44
CA ALA A 68 -14.85 -2.99 -13.03
C ALA A 68 -14.85 -1.70 -12.21
N ARG A 69 -15.45 -1.74 -11.02
CA ARG A 69 -15.36 -0.67 -10.04
C ARG A 69 -15.23 -1.22 -8.64
N LEU A 70 -14.72 -0.41 -7.72
CA LEU A 70 -14.66 -0.78 -6.32
C LEU A 70 -16.09 -0.93 -5.75
N ALA A 71 -16.33 -1.98 -4.96
CA ALA A 71 -17.59 -2.10 -4.23
C ALA A 71 -17.60 -1.13 -3.03
N SER A 72 -18.75 -0.61 -2.62
CA SER A 72 -18.82 0.35 -1.50
C SER A 72 -18.38 -0.23 -0.16
N SER A 73 -18.53 -1.54 0.04
CA SER A 73 -18.06 -2.29 1.22
C SER A 73 -16.54 -2.35 1.33
N ALA A 74 -15.83 -1.98 0.26
CA ALA A 74 -14.38 -2.02 0.21
C ALA A 74 -13.71 -0.98 1.13
N MET A 75 -14.39 0.13 1.44
CA MET A 75 -13.77 1.31 2.05
C MET A 75 -13.97 1.40 3.57
N GLY A 76 -14.10 0.25 4.25
CA GLY A 76 -14.41 0.19 5.68
C GLY A 76 -15.88 0.50 5.99
N ARG A 77 -16.23 0.55 7.28
CA ARG A 77 -17.59 0.84 7.75
C ARG A 77 -17.95 2.31 7.56
N SER A 78 -16.98 3.21 7.69
CA SER A 78 -17.08 4.64 7.35
C SER A 78 -17.30 4.86 5.85
N ARG A 79 -16.88 3.90 5.01
CA ARG A 79 -16.72 4.08 3.56
C ARG A 79 -15.75 5.23 3.21
N GLY A 80 -14.90 5.62 4.16
CA GLY A 80 -13.90 6.68 4.02
C GLY A 80 -12.48 6.14 3.85
N VAL A 81 -12.24 4.86 4.15
CA VAL A 81 -10.89 4.26 4.07
C VAL A 81 -10.50 4.04 2.61
N GLN A 82 -9.33 4.56 2.22
CA GLN A 82 -8.80 4.55 0.85
C GLN A 82 -7.50 3.74 0.73
N MET A 83 -7.06 3.09 1.80
CA MET A 83 -5.93 2.19 1.80
C MET A 83 -6.22 0.87 2.54
N ARG A 84 -5.80 -0.25 1.95
CA ARG A 84 -5.71 -1.55 2.62
C ARG A 84 -4.26 -1.89 2.92
N PHE A 85 -4.04 -2.63 3.99
CA PHE A 85 -2.72 -3.11 4.38
C PHE A 85 -2.65 -4.63 4.28
N ALA A 86 -1.52 -5.13 3.79
CA ALA A 86 -1.22 -6.55 3.73
C ALA A 86 0.28 -6.78 3.93
N LEU A 87 0.66 -7.94 4.43
CA LEU A 87 2.03 -8.43 4.34
C LEU A 87 2.30 -9.04 2.96
N PRO A 88 3.57 -9.19 2.55
CA PRO A 88 3.92 -9.85 1.30
C PRO A 88 3.25 -11.22 1.16
N GLY A 89 2.58 -11.44 0.02
CA GLY A 89 1.89 -12.70 -0.29
C GLY A 89 0.61 -12.98 0.52
N GLU A 90 0.20 -12.09 1.43
CA GLU A 90 -1.02 -12.27 2.22
C GLU A 90 -2.27 -12.21 1.34
N ARG A 91 -3.30 -12.98 1.69
CA ARG A 91 -4.60 -12.93 1.02
C ARG A 91 -5.36 -11.68 1.43
N VAL A 92 -5.75 -10.88 0.45
CA VAL A 92 -6.45 -9.61 0.64
C VAL A 92 -7.86 -9.71 0.07
N GLN A 93 -8.84 -9.32 0.88
CA GLN A 93 -10.18 -9.05 0.38
C GLN A 93 -10.18 -7.72 -0.37
N PHE A 94 -10.48 -7.75 -1.66
CA PHE A 94 -10.59 -6.55 -2.49
C PHE A 94 -11.93 -6.58 -3.24
N PRO A 95 -13.05 -6.23 -2.57
CA PRO A 95 -14.38 -6.33 -3.17
C PRO A 95 -14.52 -5.39 -4.36
N ILE A 96 -14.82 -5.97 -5.52
CA ILE A 96 -15.05 -5.27 -6.78
C ILE A 96 -16.39 -5.68 -7.37
N GLU A 97 -17.00 -4.77 -8.10
CA GLU A 97 -18.15 -5.04 -8.94
C GLU A 97 -17.66 -5.19 -10.38
N LEU A 98 -17.82 -6.41 -10.91
CA LEU A 98 -17.34 -6.80 -12.23
C LEU A 98 -18.54 -7.05 -13.16
N ARG A 99 -18.57 -6.40 -14.32
CA ARG A 99 -19.53 -6.73 -15.41
C ARG A 99 -18.84 -7.51 -16.52
N ALA A 100 -18.27 -8.65 -16.14
CA ALA A 100 -17.64 -9.63 -17.01
C ALA A 100 -17.71 -11.00 -16.35
N ALA A 101 -17.57 -12.09 -17.12
CA ALA A 101 -17.40 -13.40 -16.52
C ALA A 101 -16.08 -13.41 -15.73
N PRO A 102 -16.03 -13.91 -14.48
CA PRO A 102 -14.79 -13.95 -13.71
C PRO A 102 -13.65 -14.71 -14.42
N SER A 103 -14.00 -15.71 -15.24
CA SER A 103 -13.05 -16.47 -16.06
C SER A 103 -12.52 -15.71 -17.29
N SER A 104 -13.13 -14.59 -17.67
CA SER A 104 -12.75 -13.80 -18.85
C SER A 104 -11.85 -12.60 -18.51
N VAL A 105 -11.44 -12.47 -17.25
CA VAL A 105 -10.56 -11.39 -16.80
C VAL A 105 -9.41 -11.95 -15.97
N SER A 106 -8.32 -11.19 -15.95
CA SER A 106 -7.21 -11.37 -15.01
C SER A 106 -7.05 -10.12 -14.15
N PHE A 107 -6.34 -10.28 -13.06
CA PHE A 107 -6.05 -9.20 -12.12
C PHE A 107 -4.56 -8.96 -12.07
N GLU A 108 -4.15 -7.70 -12.04
CA GLU A 108 -2.74 -7.31 -12.01
C GLU A 108 -2.52 -6.25 -10.95
N TRP A 109 -1.40 -6.37 -10.23
CA TRP A 109 -0.97 -5.34 -9.31
C TRP A 109 0.02 -4.41 -10.01
N ILE A 110 -0.35 -3.14 -10.09
CA ILE A 110 0.49 -2.08 -10.67
C ILE A 110 1.07 -1.26 -9.52
N PRO A 111 2.38 -1.28 -9.28
CA PRO A 111 2.99 -0.42 -8.27
C PRO A 111 2.79 1.07 -8.63
N LEU A 112 2.55 1.89 -7.62
CA LEU A 112 2.38 3.33 -7.83
C LEU A 112 3.67 3.95 -8.39
N GLY A 113 3.52 4.74 -9.46
CA GLY A 113 4.65 5.38 -10.16
C GLY A 113 5.20 4.57 -11.32
N GLU A 114 4.78 3.31 -11.52
CA GLU A 114 5.15 2.50 -12.69
C GLU A 114 3.94 2.31 -13.61
N MET A 115 4.20 2.09 -14.91
CA MET A 115 3.14 1.85 -15.90
C MET A 115 2.88 0.36 -16.16
N MET A 116 3.82 -0.50 -15.76
CA MET A 116 3.78 -1.95 -15.98
C MET A 116 3.48 -2.67 -14.68
N PRO A 117 2.71 -3.79 -14.72
CA PRO A 117 2.50 -4.62 -13.55
C PRO A 117 3.81 -5.31 -13.14
N LEU A 118 3.99 -5.53 -11.83
CA LEU A 118 5.09 -6.35 -11.32
C LEU A 118 4.77 -7.85 -11.40
N ASP A 119 3.50 -8.21 -11.21
CA ASP A 119 3.05 -9.59 -11.14
C ASP A 119 1.54 -9.68 -11.45
N THR A 120 1.10 -10.84 -11.92
CA THR A 120 -0.32 -11.17 -12.04
C THR A 120 -0.86 -11.50 -10.65
N ALA A 121 -1.91 -10.81 -10.24
CA ALA A 121 -2.57 -11.08 -8.97
C ALA A 121 -3.28 -12.44 -9.01
N ARG A 122 -2.79 -13.40 -8.24
CA ARG A 122 -3.41 -14.73 -8.14
C ARG A 122 -4.69 -14.65 -7.31
N ILE A 123 -5.78 -15.17 -7.87
CA ILE A 123 -7.04 -15.35 -7.15
C ILE A 123 -7.01 -16.68 -6.42
N VAL A 124 -7.27 -16.66 -5.11
CA VAL A 124 -7.43 -17.86 -4.30
C VAL A 124 -8.72 -17.73 -3.49
N ALA A 125 -9.70 -18.58 -3.77
CA ALA A 125 -10.99 -18.60 -3.06
C ALA A 125 -11.68 -17.22 -2.96
N GLY A 126 -11.67 -16.44 -4.04
CA GLY A 126 -12.29 -15.10 -4.08
C GLY A 126 -11.49 -13.97 -3.41
N THR A 127 -10.24 -14.24 -3.00
CA THR A 127 -9.29 -13.23 -2.51
C THR A 127 -8.11 -13.07 -3.46
N LEU A 128 -7.43 -11.93 -3.40
CA LEU A 128 -6.23 -11.65 -4.19
C LEU A 128 -5.00 -11.77 -3.29
N ASN A 129 -3.96 -12.44 -3.76
CA ASN A 129 -2.67 -12.41 -3.05
C ASN A 129 -2.02 -11.03 -3.24
N ALA A 130 -1.54 -10.45 -2.14
CA ALA A 130 -0.71 -9.26 -2.17
C ALA A 130 0.62 -9.54 -2.90
N PRO A 131 1.19 -8.54 -3.59
CA PRO A 131 2.54 -8.63 -4.14
C PRO A 131 3.58 -9.09 -3.13
N GLY A 132 4.61 -9.79 -3.59
CA GLY A 132 5.72 -10.25 -2.74
C GLY A 132 6.70 -9.14 -2.32
N ARG A 133 6.63 -7.96 -2.95
CA ARG A 133 7.49 -6.81 -2.66
C ARG A 133 6.72 -5.74 -1.89
N PRO A 134 7.25 -5.19 -0.78
CA PRO A 134 6.67 -4.02 -0.12
C PRO A 134 6.48 -2.84 -1.08
N GLY A 135 5.48 -1.99 -0.81
CA GLY A 135 5.16 -0.82 -1.62
C GLY A 135 3.66 -0.56 -1.74
N PHE A 136 3.30 0.42 -2.57
CA PHE A 136 1.91 0.81 -2.81
C PHE A 136 1.48 0.37 -4.21
N TYR A 137 0.27 -0.17 -4.33
CA TYR A 137 -0.23 -0.82 -5.55
C TYR A 137 -1.67 -0.42 -5.86
N ARG A 138 -1.98 -0.36 -7.15
CA ARG A 138 -3.33 -0.32 -7.71
C ARG A 138 -3.68 -1.67 -8.31
N LEU A 139 -4.96 -2.02 -8.23
CA LEU A 139 -5.49 -3.19 -8.90
C LEU A 139 -5.93 -2.81 -10.32
N ALA A 140 -5.47 -3.56 -11.32
CA ALA A 140 -6.02 -3.52 -12.67
C ALA A 140 -6.81 -4.80 -12.97
N VAL A 141 -7.94 -4.64 -13.65
CA VAL A 141 -8.73 -5.73 -14.23
C VAL A 141 -8.49 -5.73 -15.73
N VAL A 142 -8.04 -6.86 -16.28
CA VAL A 142 -7.50 -6.95 -17.63
C VAL A 142 -8.20 -8.06 -18.43
N ASN A 143 -8.51 -7.78 -19.70
CA ASN A 143 -8.93 -8.76 -20.70
C ASN A 143 -8.23 -8.47 -22.05
N ALA A 144 -8.56 -9.23 -23.10
CA ALA A 144 -8.01 -9.02 -24.45
C ALA A 144 -8.33 -7.63 -25.05
N GLY A 145 -9.30 -6.92 -24.48
CA GLY A 145 -9.73 -5.58 -24.86
C GLY A 145 -8.99 -4.42 -24.21
N GLY A 146 -8.22 -4.70 -23.16
CA GLY A 146 -7.48 -3.69 -22.42
C GLY A 146 -7.62 -3.83 -20.90
N ARG A 147 -7.38 -2.71 -20.21
CA ARG A 147 -7.28 -2.64 -18.74
C ARG A 147 -8.21 -1.58 -18.15
N THR A 148 -8.73 -1.87 -16.97
CA THR A 148 -9.45 -0.92 -16.10
C THR A 148 -8.75 -0.87 -14.75
N ILE A 149 -8.26 0.32 -14.38
CA ILE A 149 -7.53 0.52 -13.12
C ILE A 149 -8.51 0.99 -12.03
N ILE A 150 -8.42 0.38 -10.85
CA ILE A 150 -9.19 0.74 -9.66
C ILE A 150 -8.38 1.74 -8.83
N ASP A 151 -8.60 3.03 -9.07
CA ASP A 151 -7.81 4.11 -8.44
C ASP A 151 -8.32 4.54 -7.06
N SER A 152 -9.55 4.16 -6.69
CA SER A 152 -10.20 4.63 -5.45
C SER A 152 -9.76 3.89 -4.18
N LEU A 153 -8.88 2.90 -4.30
CA LEU A 153 -8.35 2.14 -3.17
C LEU A 153 -6.93 1.65 -3.46
N THR A 154 -5.99 2.04 -2.61
CA THR A 154 -4.60 1.60 -2.68
C THR A 154 -4.38 0.36 -1.82
N LEU A 155 -3.63 -0.62 -2.32
CA LEU A 155 -3.05 -1.68 -1.49
C LEU A 155 -1.64 -1.28 -1.07
N ALA A 156 -1.40 -1.16 0.23
CA ALA A 156 -0.07 -1.05 0.80
C ALA A 156 0.43 -2.41 1.28
N VAL A 157 1.43 -2.94 0.59
CA VAL A 157 2.19 -4.11 1.04
C VAL A 157 3.26 -3.60 2.00
N MET A 158 3.14 -3.98 3.27
CA MET A 158 4.02 -3.53 4.34
C MET A 158 5.37 -4.25 4.30
N VAL A 159 6.40 -3.59 4.80
CA VAL A 159 7.62 -4.26 5.27
C VAL A 159 7.26 -5.02 6.54
N PRO A 160 7.39 -6.36 6.58
CA PRO A 160 7.11 -7.15 7.77
C PRO A 160 7.90 -6.67 8.98
N PHE A 161 7.32 -6.77 10.18
CA PHE A 161 8.06 -6.44 11.40
C PHE A 161 9.33 -7.30 11.55
N SER A 162 9.30 -8.55 11.08
CA SER A 162 10.44 -9.48 11.11
C SER A 162 11.69 -8.94 10.41
N ASP A 163 11.54 -7.98 9.51
CA ASP A 163 12.64 -7.40 8.74
C ASP A 163 13.34 -6.27 9.53
N LYS A 164 12.79 -5.89 10.69
CA LYS A 164 13.45 -4.98 11.63
C LYS A 164 14.68 -5.69 12.22
N VAL A 165 15.86 -5.13 11.96
CA VAL A 165 17.14 -5.62 12.49
C VAL A 165 17.60 -4.67 13.60
N GLY A 166 17.70 -5.19 14.82
CA GLY A 166 18.00 -4.37 16.00
C GLY A 166 16.96 -3.26 16.15
N GLY A 167 17.39 -2.00 16.22
CA GLY A 167 16.51 -0.84 16.36
C GLY A 167 16.02 -0.22 15.04
N ALA A 168 16.25 -0.83 13.88
CA ALA A 168 16.05 -0.17 12.59
C ALA A 168 15.38 -1.06 11.54
N VAL A 169 14.69 -0.41 10.60
CA VAL A 169 14.18 -1.02 9.36
C VAL A 169 14.86 -0.28 8.21
N ASN A 170 15.62 -0.99 7.38
CA ASN A 170 16.36 -0.42 6.24
C ASN A 170 17.13 0.88 6.56
N GLY A 171 17.73 0.95 7.75
CA GLY A 171 18.52 2.10 8.21
C GLY A 171 17.73 3.23 8.88
N TYR A 172 16.40 3.26 8.75
CA TYR A 172 15.52 4.18 9.50
C TYR A 172 15.35 3.71 10.95
N GLN A 173 15.61 4.60 11.90
CA GLN A 173 15.63 4.26 13.32
C GLN A 173 14.20 4.22 13.89
N ILE A 174 13.76 3.01 14.26
CA ILE A 174 12.49 2.77 14.95
C ILE A 174 12.70 2.74 16.47
N GLY A 175 13.81 2.18 16.93
CA GLY A 175 14.05 1.87 18.34
C GLY A 175 13.48 0.50 18.72
N TYR A 176 13.20 0.32 20.01
CA TYR A 176 12.74 -0.96 20.58
C TYR A 176 11.38 -0.79 21.23
N TYR A 177 10.45 -1.65 20.85
CA TYR A 177 9.17 -1.80 21.51
C TYR A 177 9.37 -2.41 22.91
N GLN A 178 8.46 -2.09 23.84
CA GLN A 178 8.53 -2.69 25.18
C GLN A 178 8.39 -4.22 25.12
N GLY A 179 7.50 -4.73 24.26
CA GLY A 179 7.25 -6.16 24.07
C GLY A 179 8.45 -6.96 23.55
N GLU A 180 9.38 -6.31 22.84
CA GLU A 180 10.58 -6.97 22.31
C GLU A 180 11.50 -7.49 23.42
N ARG A 181 11.47 -6.90 24.61
CA ARG A 181 12.35 -7.30 25.73
C ARG A 181 11.92 -8.60 26.40
N TRP A 182 10.68 -9.03 26.22
CA TRP A 182 10.08 -10.12 26.99
C TRP A 182 9.55 -11.28 26.13
N GLY A 183 9.89 -11.30 24.83
CA GLY A 183 9.43 -12.34 23.91
C GLY A 183 7.92 -12.34 23.68
N ALA A 184 7.21 -11.26 24.04
CA ALA A 184 5.77 -11.14 23.85
C ALA A 184 5.49 -10.80 22.38
N GLU A 185 5.15 -11.81 21.58
CA GLU A 185 4.76 -11.61 20.17
C GLU A 185 3.57 -10.65 19.99
N ARG A 186 2.76 -10.44 21.04
CA ARG A 186 1.52 -9.64 21.01
C ARG A 186 1.74 -8.12 20.99
N ASP A 187 2.88 -7.61 21.43
CA ASP A 187 3.08 -6.16 21.63
C ASP A 187 4.03 -5.57 20.57
N ARG A 188 3.65 -5.70 19.29
CA ARG A 188 4.33 -5.10 18.14
C ARG A 188 3.38 -4.90 16.95
N PRO A 189 3.63 -3.92 16.06
CA PRO A 189 2.87 -3.81 14.82
C PRO A 189 3.17 -5.00 13.89
N ARG A 190 2.25 -5.28 12.97
CA ARG A 190 2.41 -6.34 11.97
C ARG A 190 3.56 -6.06 11.00
N GLY A 191 3.74 -4.79 10.66
CA GLY A 191 4.74 -4.30 9.73
C GLY A 191 4.66 -2.79 9.61
N PHE A 192 5.38 -2.26 8.63
CA PHE A 192 5.52 -0.83 8.39
C PHE A 192 5.23 -0.49 6.93
N LEU A 193 4.57 0.63 6.70
CA LEU A 193 4.54 1.26 5.39
C LEU A 193 5.96 1.72 5.04
N GLU A 194 6.44 1.40 3.84
CA GLU A 194 7.65 2.01 3.30
C GLU A 194 7.27 3.26 2.50
N ILE A 195 7.52 4.42 3.09
CA ILE A 195 7.04 5.70 2.59
C ILE A 195 8.21 6.41 1.93
N ALA A 196 8.20 6.49 0.60
CA ALA A 196 9.09 7.39 -0.14
C ALA A 196 8.55 8.83 -0.05
N ALA A 197 9.38 9.83 -0.33
CA ALA A 197 8.98 11.24 -0.26
C ALA A 197 7.70 11.53 -1.09
N LEU A 198 7.60 10.97 -2.29
CA LEU A 198 6.45 11.15 -3.18
C LEU A 198 5.15 10.48 -2.67
N HIS A 199 5.25 9.54 -1.73
CA HIS A 199 4.11 8.81 -1.18
C HIS A 199 3.45 9.51 0.01
N ALA A 200 4.04 10.59 0.54
CA ALA A 200 3.52 11.28 1.71
C ALA A 200 2.09 11.83 1.49
N ASP A 201 1.77 12.25 0.26
CA ASP A 201 0.45 12.81 -0.06
C ASP A 201 -0.63 11.77 -0.39
N LEU A 202 -0.30 10.47 -0.37
CA LEU A 202 -1.29 9.41 -0.62
C LEU A 202 -2.36 9.40 0.46
N GLN A 203 -3.62 9.23 0.05
CA GLN A 203 -4.75 9.13 0.99
C GLN A 203 -4.73 7.79 1.72
N LEU A 204 -4.77 7.85 3.05
CA LEU A 204 -5.14 6.72 3.90
C LEU A 204 -6.67 6.61 3.98
N SER A 205 -7.35 7.75 4.05
CA SER A 205 -8.79 7.87 4.15
C SER A 205 -9.29 9.18 3.56
N ALA A 206 -10.58 9.52 3.74
CA ALA A 206 -11.15 10.75 3.24
C ALA A 206 -10.50 12.00 3.84
N HIS A 207 -10.11 11.95 5.12
CA HIS A 207 -9.55 13.09 5.85
C HIS A 207 -8.07 12.94 6.21
N MET A 208 -7.43 11.81 5.93
CA MET A 208 -6.05 11.55 6.35
C MET A 208 -5.14 11.05 5.21
N ARG A 209 -3.88 11.49 5.27
CA ARG A 209 -2.78 11.16 4.36
C ARG A 209 -1.73 10.28 5.05
N VAL A 210 -0.90 9.63 4.24
CA VAL A 210 0.25 8.86 4.73
C VAL A 210 1.21 9.76 5.53
N GLY A 211 1.41 11.00 5.09
CA GLY A 211 2.26 12.00 5.75
C GLY A 211 1.87 12.27 7.21
N ASP A 212 0.59 12.26 7.53
CA ASP A 212 0.04 12.49 8.88
C ASP A 212 0.51 11.42 9.89
N PHE A 213 0.93 10.26 9.38
CA PHE A 213 1.43 9.15 10.17
C PHE A 213 2.96 9.04 10.18
N ILE A 214 3.68 9.96 9.54
CA ILE A 214 5.13 10.00 9.64
C ILE A 214 5.53 10.57 11.00
N THR A 215 6.48 9.93 11.67
CA THR A 215 7.01 10.43 12.94
C THR A 215 7.73 11.77 12.75
N HIS A 216 7.43 12.74 13.63
CA HIS A 216 8.05 14.06 13.70
C HIS A 216 9.46 14.04 14.33
N ASP A 217 10.33 13.15 13.83
CA ASP A 217 11.72 13.06 14.26
C ASP A 217 12.68 13.85 13.34
N GLU A 218 13.94 13.89 13.74
CA GLU A 218 15.01 14.62 13.05
C GLU A 218 15.61 13.81 11.87
N GLN A 219 15.08 12.62 11.57
CA GLN A 219 15.64 11.75 10.53
C GLN A 219 15.25 12.25 9.14
N THR A 220 16.19 12.81 8.38
CA THR A 220 15.92 13.45 7.08
C THR A 220 15.97 12.49 5.88
N ARG A 221 16.43 11.25 6.06
CA ARG A 221 16.57 10.28 4.98
C ARG A 221 15.24 9.59 4.66
N TRP A 222 15.05 9.29 3.38
CA TRP A 222 13.95 8.49 2.85
C TRP A 222 14.47 7.11 2.40
N PRO A 223 13.61 6.08 2.38
CA PRO A 223 12.22 6.07 2.84
C PRO A 223 12.07 6.21 4.36
N ARG A 224 10.90 6.67 4.80
CA ARG A 224 10.46 6.66 6.20
C ARG A 224 9.47 5.52 6.43
N TYR A 225 9.28 5.14 7.68
CA TYR A 225 8.45 3.97 8.02
C TYR A 225 7.41 4.29 9.09
N ALA A 226 6.18 3.85 8.87
CA ALA A 226 5.08 4.05 9.82
C ALA A 226 4.23 2.78 9.95
N ALA A 227 3.84 2.44 11.18
CA ALA A 227 2.78 1.45 11.39
C ALA A 227 1.42 2.16 11.34
N VAL A 228 0.43 1.53 10.70
CA VAL A 228 -0.94 2.05 10.62
C VAL A 228 -1.92 0.89 10.72
N ASP A 229 -2.93 1.02 11.60
CA ASP A 229 -4.01 0.04 11.77
C ASP A 229 -5.29 0.55 11.08
N THR A 230 -5.88 -0.26 10.19
CA THR A 230 -7.13 0.11 9.49
C THR A 230 -8.27 0.42 10.44
N ARG A 231 -8.33 -0.20 11.63
CA ARG A 231 -9.40 0.03 12.62
C ARG A 231 -9.37 1.46 13.14
N LEU A 232 -8.19 2.03 13.33
CA LEU A 232 -8.04 3.44 13.70
C LEU A 232 -8.60 4.34 12.59
N LEU A 233 -8.21 4.10 11.34
CA LEU A 233 -8.66 4.91 10.21
C LEU A 233 -10.19 4.89 10.10
N ASP A 234 -10.78 3.69 10.18
CA ASP A 234 -12.24 3.53 10.08
C ASP A 234 -12.96 4.19 11.27
N LYS A 235 -12.40 4.08 12.48
CA LYS A 235 -12.95 4.74 13.68
C LYS A 235 -12.93 6.26 13.56
N LEU A 236 -11.81 6.85 13.13
CA LEU A 236 -11.68 8.30 13.00
C LEU A 236 -12.66 8.84 11.95
N GLU A 237 -12.76 8.19 10.78
CA GLU A 237 -13.73 8.58 9.76
C GLU A 237 -15.18 8.48 10.25
N LEU A 238 -15.51 7.44 11.04
CA LEU A 238 -16.84 7.34 11.68
C LEU A 238 -17.10 8.47 12.70
N ILE A 239 -16.07 8.89 13.44
CA ILE A 239 -16.17 10.03 14.37
C ILE A 239 -16.40 11.32 13.58
N PHE A 240 -15.67 11.54 12.50
CA PHE A 240 -15.84 12.72 11.65
C PHE A 240 -17.21 12.75 10.97
N ASP A 241 -17.70 11.60 10.49
CA ASP A 241 -19.06 11.46 9.95
C ASP A 241 -20.14 11.76 11.00
N GLU A 242 -19.95 11.30 12.25
CA GLU A 242 -20.87 11.58 13.35
C GLU A 242 -20.92 13.08 13.66
N ILE A 243 -19.75 13.73 13.80
CA ILE A 243 -19.65 15.19 14.00
C ILE A 243 -20.30 15.94 12.83
N ALA A 244 -20.00 15.54 11.59
CA ALA A 244 -20.58 16.14 10.39
C ALA A 244 -22.11 16.05 10.36
N SER A 245 -22.69 14.96 10.89
CA SER A 245 -24.14 14.74 10.91
C SER A 245 -24.90 15.74 11.79
N TRP A 246 -24.27 16.25 12.85
CA TRP A 246 -24.88 17.23 13.77
C TRP A 246 -25.09 18.60 13.12
N HIS A 247 -24.41 18.85 12.01
CA HIS A 247 -24.47 20.11 11.26
C HIS A 247 -25.29 20.02 9.97
N GLY A 248 -26.20 19.03 9.88
CA GLY A 248 -26.98 18.80 8.66
C GLY A 248 -26.13 18.38 7.45
N GLY A 249 -24.87 17.98 7.69
CA GLY A 249 -24.02 17.42 6.66
C GLY A 249 -24.56 16.08 6.17
N LYS A 250 -24.46 15.82 4.86
CA LYS A 250 -24.46 14.44 4.36
C LYS A 250 -23.24 13.73 4.96
N ALA A 251 -23.31 12.40 5.18
CA ALA A 251 -22.11 11.61 5.50
C ALA A 251 -20.98 12.02 4.52
N ARG A 252 -19.79 12.32 5.06
CA ARG A 252 -18.62 12.92 4.38
C ARG A 252 -18.60 14.44 4.18
N ALA A 253 -19.35 15.23 4.96
CA ALA A 253 -19.19 16.69 4.92
C ALA A 253 -17.76 17.08 5.35
N LYS A 254 -17.21 18.13 4.73
CA LYS A 254 -15.86 18.64 5.01
C LYS A 254 -15.75 19.00 6.50
N VAL A 255 -15.02 18.18 7.24
CA VAL A 255 -14.56 18.49 8.59
C VAL A 255 -13.10 18.92 8.44
N ASP A 256 -12.74 20.08 9.00
CA ASP A 256 -11.36 20.51 9.02
C ASP A 256 -10.66 19.72 10.14
N VAL A 257 -9.87 18.73 9.71
CA VAL A 257 -9.13 17.80 10.57
C VAL A 257 -7.64 18.13 10.44
N ASP A 258 -6.99 18.32 11.59
CA ASP A 258 -5.54 18.36 11.70
C ASP A 258 -5.05 17.17 12.53
N VAL A 259 -4.11 16.40 11.98
CA VAL A 259 -3.51 15.25 12.66
C VAL A 259 -2.17 15.68 13.23
N HIS A 260 -2.16 16.05 14.51
CA HIS A 260 -0.94 16.45 15.21
C HIS A 260 0.10 15.32 15.26
N SER A 261 -0.35 14.07 15.36
CA SER A 261 0.54 12.91 15.43
C SER A 261 -0.22 11.62 15.13
N GLY A 262 0.15 10.93 14.05
CA GLY A 262 -0.16 9.51 13.87
C GLY A 262 0.88 8.61 14.53
N PHE A 263 1.66 7.86 13.76
CA PHE A 263 2.64 6.92 14.30
C PHE A 263 3.87 7.60 14.92
N ARG A 264 4.32 7.05 16.06
CA ARG A 264 5.55 7.46 16.75
C ARG A 264 6.49 6.28 16.84
N THR A 265 7.70 6.40 16.32
CA THR A 265 8.73 5.39 16.58
C THR A 265 8.97 5.25 18.11
N PRO A 266 9.22 4.04 18.64
CA PRO A 266 9.64 3.87 20.02
C PRO A 266 10.83 4.72 20.44
N LEU A 267 11.76 4.99 19.51
CA LEU A 267 12.88 5.91 19.73
C LEU A 267 12.40 7.34 19.98
N TYR A 268 11.52 7.86 19.13
CA TYR A 268 10.96 9.20 19.26
C TYR A 268 10.05 9.33 20.48
N ASN A 269 9.19 8.35 20.73
CA ASN A 269 8.21 8.38 21.82
C ASN A 269 8.86 8.59 23.20
N ARG A 270 10.08 8.08 23.43
CA ARG A 270 10.84 8.30 24.68
C ARG A 270 11.23 9.75 24.93
N ARG A 271 11.28 10.58 23.89
CA ARG A 271 11.62 12.01 23.98
C ARG A 271 10.37 12.89 24.14
N VAL A 272 9.17 12.33 23.91
CA VAL A 272 7.92 13.07 24.06
C VAL A 272 7.63 13.25 25.56
N PRO A 273 7.50 14.49 26.06
CA PRO A 273 7.25 14.75 27.47
C PRO A 273 5.99 14.02 27.97
N ARG A 274 6.11 13.29 29.09
CA ARG A 274 5.02 12.54 29.74
C ARG A 274 4.37 11.45 28.88
N ALA A 275 4.94 11.09 27.73
CA ALA A 275 4.42 9.97 26.94
C ALA A 275 4.62 8.65 27.69
N ALA A 276 3.58 7.81 27.70
CA ALA A 276 3.69 6.44 28.18
C ALA A 276 4.71 5.67 27.33
N GLY A 277 5.57 4.89 27.97
CA GLY A 277 6.60 4.11 27.26
C GLY A 277 6.03 3.07 26.29
N ASP A 278 4.79 2.63 26.52
CA ASP A 278 4.00 1.71 25.68
C ASP A 278 2.83 2.42 24.98
N SER A 279 2.98 3.72 24.69
CA SER A 279 1.98 4.52 23.97
C SER A 279 1.45 3.83 22.70
N ARG A 280 0.13 3.92 22.49
CA ARG A 280 -0.56 3.33 21.33
C ARG A 280 -0.10 3.88 19.98
N HIS A 281 0.43 5.11 19.94
CA HIS A 281 1.03 5.66 18.71
C HIS A 281 2.16 4.80 18.14
N GLN A 282 2.86 4.02 18.97
CA GLN A 282 3.92 3.13 18.51
C GLN A 282 3.41 1.94 17.70
N TYR A 283 2.16 1.55 17.90
CA TYR A 283 1.57 0.36 17.28
C TYR A 283 0.71 0.68 16.05
N GLY A 284 0.62 1.97 15.69
CA GLY A 284 -0.12 2.44 14.51
C GLY A 284 -1.63 2.54 14.71
N ASP A 285 -2.13 2.34 15.93
CA ASP A 285 -3.56 2.32 16.24
C ASP A 285 -4.01 3.52 17.09
N ALA A 286 -3.21 4.60 17.14
CA ALA A 286 -3.59 5.87 17.75
C ALA A 286 -3.27 7.08 16.86
N ALA A 287 -4.05 8.14 17.01
CA ALA A 287 -3.77 9.46 16.47
C ALA A 287 -4.19 10.55 17.46
N ASP A 288 -3.46 11.66 17.43
CA ASP A 288 -3.84 12.91 18.09
C ASP A 288 -4.45 13.82 17.02
N VAL A 289 -5.72 14.19 17.20
CA VAL A 289 -6.50 14.96 16.21
C VAL A 289 -7.06 16.24 16.82
N ALA A 290 -6.99 17.32 16.05
CA ALA A 290 -7.66 18.59 16.29
C ALA A 290 -8.74 18.76 15.21
N VAL A 291 -9.95 19.10 15.65
CA VAL A 291 -11.12 19.22 14.77
C VAL A 291 -11.93 20.43 15.21
N ASP A 292 -12.24 21.34 14.29
CA ASP A 292 -13.29 22.35 14.52
C ASP A 292 -14.66 21.67 14.40
N ALA A 293 -15.08 21.06 15.50
CA ALA A 293 -16.22 20.17 15.53
C ALA A 293 -17.54 20.94 15.58
N ASN A 294 -17.54 22.19 16.05
CA ASN A 294 -18.73 23.04 16.07
C ASN A 294 -18.82 24.02 14.88
N ARG A 295 -17.76 24.14 14.07
CA ARG A 295 -17.62 25.00 12.88
C ARG A 295 -17.65 26.50 13.18
N ASP A 296 -17.12 26.91 14.34
CA ASP A 296 -17.01 28.33 14.72
C ASP A 296 -15.64 28.95 14.36
N GLY A 297 -14.78 28.19 13.67
CA GLY A 297 -13.46 28.60 13.22
C GLY A 297 -12.39 28.52 14.30
N ARG A 298 -12.69 27.93 15.46
CA ARG A 298 -11.74 27.73 16.56
C ARG A 298 -11.72 26.25 16.94
N VAL A 299 -10.59 25.81 17.48
CA VAL A 299 -10.47 24.48 18.08
C VAL A 299 -10.23 24.66 19.57
N ASP A 300 -11.24 24.37 20.38
CA ASP A 300 -11.20 24.53 21.83
C ASP A 300 -11.94 23.42 22.61
N ALA A 301 -12.13 23.62 23.92
CA ALA A 301 -12.76 22.65 24.80
C ALA A 301 -14.21 22.29 24.40
N ARG A 302 -14.91 23.16 23.67
CA ARG A 302 -16.25 22.87 23.13
C ARG A 302 -16.17 21.81 22.05
N ASP A 303 -15.15 21.88 21.18
CA ASP A 303 -14.92 20.88 20.14
C ASP A 303 -14.49 19.54 20.73
N LEU A 304 -13.65 19.56 21.77
CA LEU A 304 -13.25 18.34 22.45
C LEU A 304 -14.45 17.60 23.06
N ARG A 305 -15.43 18.32 23.64
CA ARG A 305 -16.68 17.70 24.14
C ARG A 305 -17.50 17.05 23.03
N LEU A 306 -17.50 17.65 21.84
CA LEU A 306 -18.14 17.09 20.65
C LEU A 306 -17.42 15.83 20.17
N ILE A 307 -16.09 15.84 20.11
CA ILE A 307 -15.30 14.64 19.80
C ILE A 307 -15.56 13.53 20.84
N GLU A 308 -15.61 13.87 22.13
CA GLU A 308 -15.91 12.90 23.19
C GLU A 308 -17.27 12.23 22.98
N LEU A 309 -18.32 13.01 22.72
CA LEU A 309 -19.64 12.48 22.45
C LEU A 309 -19.65 11.57 21.21
N ALA A 310 -18.99 11.99 20.13
CA ALA A 310 -18.90 11.22 18.90
C ALA A 310 -18.18 9.89 19.12
N VAL A 311 -17.08 9.87 19.89
CA VAL A 311 -16.37 8.63 20.24
C VAL A 311 -17.28 7.67 21.00
N GLU A 312 -18.04 8.14 22.01
CA GLU A 312 -18.94 7.28 22.78
C GLU A 312 -20.07 6.71 21.89
N ILE A 313 -20.62 7.50 20.96
CA ILE A 313 -21.63 7.03 19.99
C ILE A 313 -21.03 5.97 19.04
N VAL A 314 -19.87 6.26 18.46
CA VAL A 314 -19.18 5.36 17.53
C VAL A 314 -18.80 4.05 18.20
N GLU A 315 -18.20 4.09 19.40
CA GLU A 315 -17.82 2.87 20.13
C GLU A 315 -19.03 2.05 20.56
N LYS A 316 -20.16 2.68 20.90
CA LYS A 316 -21.41 1.98 21.18
C LYS A 316 -21.96 1.25 19.95
N LYS A 317 -21.88 1.88 18.77
CA LYS A 317 -22.35 1.30 17.50
C LYS A 317 -21.40 0.26 16.93
N TYR A 318 -20.10 0.40 17.18
CA TYR A 318 -19.03 -0.47 16.68
C TYR A 318 -18.11 -0.90 17.84
N PRO A 319 -18.54 -1.86 18.67
CA PRO A 319 -17.79 -2.26 19.88
C PRO A 319 -16.39 -2.81 19.61
N ASP A 320 -16.11 -3.31 18.40
CA ASP A 320 -14.79 -3.80 18.00
C ASP A 320 -13.77 -2.67 17.75
N LEU A 321 -14.23 -1.42 17.67
CA LEU A 321 -13.40 -0.22 17.54
C LEU A 321 -13.13 0.48 18.88
N VAL A 322 -13.55 -0.12 20.01
CA VAL A 322 -13.29 0.42 21.35
C VAL A 322 -11.81 0.68 21.58
N GLY A 323 -11.49 1.81 22.22
CA GLY A 323 -10.13 2.10 22.64
C GLY A 323 -10.02 3.26 23.63
N GLY A 324 -8.84 3.86 23.65
CA GLY A 324 -8.51 5.01 24.47
C GLY A 324 -8.99 6.33 23.86
N LEU A 325 -9.38 7.24 24.74
CA LEU A 325 -9.67 8.64 24.43
C LEU A 325 -9.02 9.53 25.50
N GLY A 326 -8.13 10.41 25.08
CA GLY A 326 -7.45 11.38 25.92
C GLY A 326 -7.77 12.80 25.48
N ILE A 327 -8.12 13.68 26.40
CA ILE A 327 -8.44 15.08 26.09
C ILE A 327 -7.32 15.98 26.58
N TYR A 328 -6.77 16.79 25.68
CA TYR A 328 -5.65 17.67 25.98
C TYR A 328 -6.01 19.11 25.67
N THR A 329 -5.88 19.96 26.68
CA THR A 329 -6.02 21.42 26.56
C THR A 329 -4.78 22.07 27.16
N GLN A 330 -3.80 22.40 26.33
CA GLN A 330 -2.58 23.09 26.79
C GLN A 330 -2.40 24.40 26.04
N GLY A 331 -2.50 25.51 26.78
CA GLY A 331 -2.39 26.86 26.20
C GLY A 331 -3.44 27.07 25.11
N ALA A 332 -2.99 27.42 23.90
CA ALA A 332 -3.85 27.63 22.73
C ALA A 332 -4.11 26.34 21.92
N SER A 333 -3.58 25.19 22.31
CA SER A 333 -3.72 23.93 21.57
C SER A 333 -4.70 22.98 22.25
N ALA A 334 -5.75 22.60 21.52
CA ALA A 334 -6.77 21.65 21.93
C ALA A 334 -6.78 20.46 20.95
N TYR A 335 -6.59 19.24 21.45
CA TYR A 335 -6.63 18.03 20.63
C TYR A 335 -7.11 16.82 21.45
N ALA A 336 -7.59 15.81 20.73
CA ALA A 336 -8.00 14.53 21.29
C ALA A 336 -7.05 13.43 20.83
N HIS A 337 -6.51 12.66 21.78
CA HIS A 337 -5.95 11.34 21.52
C HIS A 337 -7.11 10.38 21.28
N VAL A 338 -7.08 9.63 20.18
CA VAL A 338 -8.01 8.54 19.89
C VAL A 338 -7.21 7.31 19.50
N ASP A 339 -7.55 6.15 20.06
CA ASP A 339 -6.97 4.87 19.63
C ASP A 339 -7.99 3.73 19.55
N ALA A 340 -7.58 2.62 18.94
CA ALA A 340 -8.38 1.41 18.75
C ALA A 340 -7.77 0.18 19.49
N ARG A 341 -7.24 0.41 20.70
CA ARG A 341 -6.52 -0.62 21.49
C ARG A 341 -7.36 -1.83 21.95
N GLY A 342 -8.66 -1.87 21.64
CA GLY A 342 -9.57 -2.95 21.99
C GLY A 342 -10.05 -2.93 23.45
N LYS A 343 -9.64 -1.93 24.25
CA LYS A 343 -10.13 -1.73 25.62
C LYS A 343 -10.36 -0.24 25.90
N ARG A 344 -11.47 0.05 26.58
CA ARG A 344 -11.85 1.43 26.91
C ARG A 344 -10.85 2.04 27.90
N ALA A 345 -10.35 3.22 27.59
CA ALA A 345 -9.54 4.05 28.50
C ALA A 345 -9.90 5.53 28.31
N ARG A 346 -9.98 6.30 29.39
CA ARG A 346 -10.32 7.73 29.37
C ARG A 346 -9.40 8.52 30.29
N TRP A 347 -8.86 9.63 29.82
CA TRP A 347 -8.03 10.52 30.63
C TRP A 347 -8.09 11.96 30.10
N ARG A 348 -7.63 12.91 30.91
CA ARG A 348 -7.59 14.34 30.57
C ARG A 348 -6.29 14.96 31.10
N SER A 349 -5.71 15.94 30.38
CA SER A 349 -4.50 16.67 30.80
C SER A 349 -4.50 18.13 30.39
#